data_AF-A0A6A3B273-F1
#
_entry.id   AF-A0A6A3B273-F1
#
_cell.length_a   1.000
_cell.length_b   1.000
_cell.length_c   1.000
_cell.angle_alpha   90.00
_cell.angle_beta   90.00
_cell.angle_gamma   90.00
#
_symmetry.space_group_name_H-M   'P 1'
#
loop_
_entity.id
_entity.type
_entity.pdbx_description
1 polymer ?
#
loop_
_entity_poly.entity_id
_entity_poly.type
_entity_poly.pdbx_seq_one_letter_code
_entity_poly.pdbx_strand_id
1 'polypeptide(L)'
;MNLQFVKVKNIGEGSYAVVDLVKTINAVPRLLALKSSPSPSSSLRKEYQILRQFLCCTSIVQCYGDKFLSIDELEVEYDNNVFPEYASGGSLLDLIGKYGGRIPESAVRRYTKMILEGLYNLADFGSPKEPGEQDPKPGRGCVRGTAPYMSPESVKHGEITAALDKWSLGCVVREIMNGLNRWERPEIDPEDSATTNIAQGMYQIYPEICRWPGRNS
;
A
#
# COMPACT_ATOMS: atom_id res chain seq x y z
N MET A 1 15.39 11.52 21.62
CA MET A 1 14.60 12.75 21.81
C MET A 1 13.17 12.39 21.44
N ASN A 2 12.23 12.46 22.37
CA ASN A 2 10.84 12.08 22.08
C ASN A 2 10.20 13.18 21.22
N LEU A 3 9.60 12.79 20.09
CA LEU A 3 8.95 13.74 19.19
C LEU A 3 7.55 14.07 19.72
N GLN A 4 7.27 15.35 19.95
CA GLN A 4 5.92 15.81 20.31
C GLN A 4 5.11 16.18 19.07
N PHE A 5 3.82 15.87 19.09
CA PHE A 5 2.89 16.22 18.02
C PHE A 5 1.56 16.75 18.55
N VAL A 6 0.87 17.50 17.70
CA VAL A 6 -0.53 17.92 17.89
C VAL A 6 -1.39 17.35 16.78
N LYS A 7 -2.60 16.90 17.12
CA LYS A 7 -3.61 16.48 16.15
C LYS A 7 -4.16 17.69 15.41
N VAL A 8 -4.16 17.63 14.08
CA VAL A 8 -4.69 18.67 13.20
C VAL A 8 -6.13 18.37 12.82
N LYS A 9 -6.37 17.16 12.29
CA LYS A 9 -7.72 16.69 11.91
C LYS A 9 -7.73 15.18 11.71
N ASN A 10 -8.91 14.58 11.73
CA ASN A 10 -9.08 13.21 11.23
C ASN A 10 -9.02 13.19 9.69
N ILE A 11 -8.32 12.20 9.12
CA ILE A 11 -8.17 12.02 7.67
C ILE A 11 -8.58 10.63 7.17
N GLY A 12 -8.94 9.73 8.07
CA GLY A 12 -9.46 8.42 7.73
C GLY A 12 -9.92 7.66 8.96
N GLU A 13 -10.91 6.81 8.76
CA GLU A 13 -11.42 5.91 9.80
C GLU A 13 -11.75 4.57 9.12
N GLY A 14 -11.16 3.51 9.64
CA GLY A 14 -11.44 2.14 9.22
C GLY A 14 -11.88 1.30 10.42
N SER A 15 -12.35 0.09 10.15
CA SER A 15 -12.88 -0.82 11.18
C SER A 15 -11.87 -1.20 12.27
N TYR A 16 -10.57 -0.99 12.03
CA TYR A 16 -9.48 -1.45 12.89
C TYR A 16 -8.50 -0.35 13.29
N ALA A 17 -8.62 0.84 12.72
CA ALA A 17 -7.71 1.95 13.00
C ALA A 17 -8.31 3.28 12.57
N VAL A 18 -7.92 4.32 13.27
CA VAL A 18 -8.17 5.72 12.91
C VAL A 18 -6.88 6.31 12.33
N VAL A 19 -7.00 7.14 11.30
CA VAL A 19 -5.89 7.88 10.72
C VAL A 19 -6.11 9.38 10.94
N ASP A 20 -5.22 9.99 11.70
CA ASP A 20 -5.23 11.42 12.00
C ASP A 20 -4.05 12.13 11.33
N LEU A 21 -4.29 13.33 10.83
CA LEU A 21 -3.21 14.24 10.44
C LEU A 21 -2.64 14.89 11.69
N VAL A 22 -1.34 14.75 11.90
CA VAL A 22 -0.63 15.32 13.05
C VAL A 22 0.52 16.21 12.59
N LYS A 23 0.90 17.19 13.42
CA LYS A 23 2.01 18.10 13.18
C LYS A 23 3.04 18.00 14.29
N THR A 24 4.31 17.79 13.95
CA THR A 24 5.41 17.77 14.92
C THR A 24 5.75 19.17 15.43
N ILE A 25 6.15 19.28 16.70
CA ILE A 25 6.34 20.58 17.39
C ILE A 25 7.80 20.80 17.83
N ASN A 26 8.44 19.79 18.42
CA ASN A 26 9.79 19.95 19.01
C ASN A 26 10.93 19.57 18.05
N ALA A 27 10.63 19.49 16.76
CA ALA A 27 11.57 19.25 15.67
C ALA A 27 11.17 20.17 14.50
N VAL A 28 11.85 20.05 13.35
CA VAL A 28 11.38 20.69 12.11
C VAL A 28 9.90 20.32 11.92
N PRO A 29 8.99 21.31 11.86
CA PRO A 29 7.56 21.03 11.76
C PRO A 29 7.27 20.24 10.49
N ARG A 30 6.71 19.05 10.66
CA ARG A 30 6.33 18.14 9.58
C ARG A 30 4.93 17.62 9.83
N LEU A 31 4.19 17.43 8.74
CA LEU A 31 2.91 16.75 8.76
C LEU A 31 3.14 15.25 8.62
N LEU A 32 2.52 14.48 9.50
CA LEU A 32 2.53 13.02 9.49
C LEU A 32 1.09 12.51 9.52
N ALA A 33 0.87 11.32 8.98
CA ALA A 33 -0.33 10.57 9.25
C ALA A 33 -0.06 9.69 10.49
N LEU A 34 -0.90 9.79 11.51
CA LEU A 34 -0.90 8.94 12.69
C LEU A 34 -1.98 7.89 12.50
N LYS A 35 -1.59 6.63 12.43
CA LYS A 35 -2.51 5.50 12.44
C LYS A 35 -2.55 4.90 13.84
N SER A 36 -3.72 4.92 14.46
CA SER A 36 -3.92 4.51 15.86
C SER A 36 -5.00 3.45 15.96
N SER A 37 -4.79 2.46 16.83
CA SER A 37 -5.79 1.43 17.19
C SER A 37 -6.21 1.59 18.66
N PRO A 38 -7.50 1.36 19.01
CA PRO A 38 -7.97 1.43 20.40
C PRO A 38 -7.35 0.35 21.31
N SER A 39 -6.84 -0.73 20.72
CA SER A 39 -6.19 -1.83 21.43
C SER A 39 -4.96 -2.32 20.67
N PRO A 40 -4.02 -3.02 21.35
CA PRO A 40 -2.87 -3.65 20.71
C PRO A 40 -3.26 -4.50 19.51
N SER A 41 -2.77 -4.08 18.35
CA SER A 41 -3.09 -4.68 17.07
C SER A 41 -1.84 -5.30 16.48
N SER A 42 -1.83 -6.63 16.40
CA SER A 42 -0.77 -7.37 15.69
C SER A 42 -0.66 -6.94 14.22
N SER A 43 -1.76 -6.50 13.61
CA SER A 43 -1.76 -5.94 12.25
C SER A 43 -1.00 -4.62 12.16
N LEU A 44 -1.21 -3.67 13.09
CA LEU A 44 -0.47 -2.40 13.09
C LEU A 44 1.02 -2.63 13.40
N ARG A 45 1.33 -3.54 14.33
CA ARG A 45 2.71 -3.91 14.64
C ARG A 45 3.44 -4.52 13.44
N LYS A 46 2.78 -5.45 12.72
CA LYS A 46 3.31 -6.01 11.46
C LYS A 46 3.49 -4.93 10.39
N GLU A 47 2.53 -4.02 10.24
CA GLU A 47 2.63 -2.89 9.31
C GLU A 47 3.86 -2.01 9.60
N TYR A 48 4.09 -1.66 10.87
CA TYR A 48 5.29 -0.93 11.29
C TYR A 48 6.58 -1.70 10.99
N GLN A 49 6.64 -3.00 11.31
CA GLN A 49 7.81 -3.86 11.04
C GLN A 49 8.13 -4.00 9.56
N ILE A 50 7.11 -3.97 8.69
CA ILE A 50 7.27 -3.97 7.24
C ILE A 50 7.78 -2.60 6.79
N LEU A 51 7.07 -1.52 7.13
CA LEU A 51 7.40 -0.17 6.61
C LEU A 51 8.79 0.32 7.03
N ARG A 52 9.28 -0.05 8.22
CA ARG A 52 10.62 0.34 8.68
C ARG A 52 11.77 -0.29 7.89
N GLN A 53 11.51 -1.29 7.05
CA GLN A 53 12.53 -1.90 6.18
C GLN A 53 12.74 -1.07 4.90
N PHE A 54 11.75 -0.28 4.52
CA PHE A 54 11.74 0.51 3.28
C PHE A 54 12.13 1.97 3.50
N LEU A 55 12.93 2.22 4.54
CA LEU A 55 13.54 3.54 4.74
C LEU A 55 14.38 3.88 3.50
N CYS A 56 14.19 5.09 2.97
CA CYS A 56 14.80 5.59 1.73
C CYS A 56 14.16 5.11 0.41
N CYS A 57 13.14 4.25 0.43
CA CYS A 57 12.41 3.89 -0.79
C CYS A 57 11.39 4.98 -1.15
N THR A 58 11.72 5.89 -2.07
CA THR A 58 10.85 7.04 -2.43
C THR A 58 9.50 6.65 -3.03
N SER A 59 9.34 5.41 -3.47
CA SER A 59 8.09 4.88 -4.04
C SER A 59 7.22 4.15 -3.00
N ILE A 60 7.67 4.08 -1.74
CA ILE A 60 6.94 3.50 -0.61
C ILE A 60 6.78 4.58 0.46
N VAL A 61 5.58 4.68 1.04
CA VAL A 61 5.29 5.62 2.12
C VAL A 61 6.27 5.40 3.28
N GLN A 62 7.01 6.43 3.63
CA GLN A 62 8.01 6.33 4.69
C GLN A 62 7.33 6.26 6.05
N CYS A 63 7.84 5.43 6.96
CA CYS A 63 7.36 5.39 8.34
C CYS A 63 8.40 5.99 9.26
N TYR A 64 7.97 6.88 10.16
CA TYR A 64 8.85 7.55 11.10
C TYR A 64 8.70 6.98 12.50
N GLY A 65 9.85 6.67 13.12
CA GLY A 65 10.05 6.61 14.57
C GLY A 65 9.34 5.51 15.35
N ASP A 66 9.83 5.39 16.58
CA ASP A 66 9.48 4.38 17.56
C ASP A 66 9.09 5.03 18.90
N LYS A 67 9.18 6.37 19.02
CA LYS A 67 8.79 7.14 20.22
C LYS A 67 8.23 8.54 19.92
N PHE A 68 6.91 8.66 19.92
CA PHE A 68 6.19 9.94 19.86
C PHE A 68 5.36 10.15 21.12
N LEU A 69 5.23 11.40 21.56
CA LEU A 69 4.38 11.82 22.68
C LEU A 69 3.32 12.78 22.15
N SER A 70 2.04 12.51 22.42
CA SER A 70 0.98 13.50 22.19
C SER A 70 1.07 14.56 23.29
N ILE A 71 0.68 15.79 22.96
CA ILE A 71 0.59 16.88 23.96
C ILE A 71 -0.69 16.74 24.81
N ASP A 72 -1.74 16.16 24.22
CA ASP A 72 -3.08 16.12 24.81
C ASP A 72 -3.36 14.84 25.63
N GLU A 73 -2.53 13.80 25.55
CA GLU A 73 -2.69 12.55 26.32
C GLU A 73 -1.37 12.07 26.93
N LEU A 74 -1.45 11.48 28.14
CA LEU A 74 -0.34 10.78 28.79
C LEU A 74 0.12 9.62 27.90
N GLU A 75 1.40 9.62 27.51
CA GLU A 75 2.10 8.59 26.70
C GLU A 75 1.22 7.83 25.69
N VAL A 76 1.32 8.18 24.40
CA VAL A 76 0.72 7.37 23.35
C VAL A 76 1.37 5.98 23.38
N GLU A 77 0.58 4.96 23.69
CA GLU A 77 1.07 3.59 23.87
C GLU A 77 1.78 3.11 22.60
N TYR A 78 3.07 2.76 22.72
CA TYR A 78 3.97 2.54 21.58
C TYR A 78 3.53 1.40 20.65
N ASP A 79 2.80 0.40 21.16
CA ASP A 79 2.40 -0.78 20.40
C ASP A 79 1.14 -0.56 19.53
N ASN A 80 0.46 0.58 19.65
CA ASN A 80 -0.84 0.83 19.01
C ASN A 80 -0.77 1.84 17.86
N ASN A 81 0.42 2.37 17.56
CA ASN A 81 0.56 3.54 16.71
C ASN A 81 1.63 3.36 15.63
N VAL A 82 1.35 3.86 14.44
CA VAL A 82 2.29 3.95 13.31
C VAL A 82 2.24 5.37 12.79
N PHE A 83 3.41 5.95 12.46
CA PHE A 83 3.52 7.32 11.95
C PHE A 83 4.03 7.35 10.49
N PRO A 84 3.20 6.96 9.52
CA PRO A 84 3.52 7.14 8.11
C PRO A 84 3.66 8.61 7.70
N GLU A 85 4.42 8.82 6.64
CA GLU A 85 4.49 10.08 5.90
C GLU A 85 3.10 10.49 5.43
N TYR A 86 2.79 11.78 5.60
CA TYR A 86 1.54 12.31 5.09
C TYR A 86 1.60 12.50 3.56
N ALA A 87 0.83 11.68 2.84
CA ALA A 87 0.64 11.82 1.40
C ALA A 87 -0.30 12.99 1.06
N SER A 88 0.26 14.20 0.95
CA SER A 88 -0.48 15.43 0.60
C SER A 88 -1.21 15.37 -0.75
N GLY A 89 -0.82 14.44 -1.63
CA GLY A 89 -1.48 14.17 -2.91
C GLY A 89 -2.89 13.59 -2.77
N GLY A 90 -3.23 13.03 -1.61
CA GLY A 90 -4.47 12.28 -1.39
C GLY A 90 -4.38 10.84 -1.92
N SER A 91 -5.54 10.23 -2.08
CA SER A 91 -5.72 8.90 -2.66
C SER A 91 -5.60 8.89 -4.18
N LEU A 92 -5.56 7.68 -4.77
CA LEU A 92 -5.64 7.50 -6.22
C LEU A 92 -6.93 8.10 -6.82
N LEU A 93 -8.03 8.01 -6.09
CA LEU A 93 -9.32 8.58 -6.50
C LEU A 93 -9.26 10.12 -6.54
N ASP A 94 -8.62 10.73 -5.54
CA ASP A 94 -8.38 12.19 -5.53
C ASP A 94 -7.52 12.61 -6.72
N LEU A 95 -6.52 11.81 -7.06
CA LEU A 95 -5.66 12.04 -8.22
C LEU A 95 -6.45 11.97 -9.53
N ILE A 96 -7.27 10.93 -9.71
CA ILE A 96 -8.17 10.78 -10.86
C ILE A 96 -9.12 11.99 -10.97
N GLY A 97 -9.71 12.40 -9.85
CA GLY A 97 -10.58 13.57 -9.78
C GLY A 97 -9.87 14.87 -10.18
N LYS A 98 -8.61 15.06 -9.76
CA LYS A 98 -7.78 16.23 -10.14
C LYS A 98 -7.55 16.33 -11.65
N TYR A 99 -7.50 15.22 -12.37
CA TYR A 99 -7.40 15.19 -13.83
C TYR A 99 -8.77 15.26 -14.54
N GLY A 100 -9.88 15.41 -13.81
CA GLY A 100 -11.23 15.43 -14.39
C GLY A 100 -11.70 14.05 -14.88
N GLY A 101 -11.19 12.98 -14.27
CA GLY A 101 -11.54 11.60 -14.59
C GLY A 101 -10.45 10.88 -15.39
N ARG A 102 -9.97 11.40 -16.51
CA ARG A 102 -8.97 10.67 -17.33
C ARG A 102 -7.57 11.24 -17.18
N ILE A 103 -6.66 10.43 -16.65
CA ILE A 103 -5.26 10.81 -16.52
C ILE A 103 -4.55 10.68 -17.89
N PRO A 104 -3.80 11.70 -18.35
CA PRO A 104 -3.03 11.61 -19.59
C PRO A 104 -2.02 10.46 -19.59
N GLU A 105 -1.79 9.85 -20.75
CA GLU A 105 -0.90 8.68 -20.88
C GLU A 105 0.51 8.92 -20.31
N SER A 106 1.05 10.15 -20.48
CA SER A 106 2.35 10.52 -19.92
C SER A 106 2.39 10.43 -18.39
N ALA A 107 1.30 10.84 -17.73
CA ALA A 107 1.15 10.78 -16.29
C ALA A 107 0.85 9.35 -15.82
N VAL A 108 0.00 8.61 -16.54
CA VAL A 108 -0.23 7.18 -16.31
C VAL A 108 1.09 6.42 -16.31
N ARG A 109 1.92 6.58 -17.36
CA ARG A 109 3.24 5.96 -17.46
C ARG A 109 4.14 6.26 -16.27
N ARG A 110 4.11 7.51 -15.79
CA ARG A 110 4.90 7.95 -14.62
C ARG A 110 4.43 7.25 -13.35
N TYR A 111 3.13 7.22 -13.07
CA TYR A 111 2.58 6.56 -11.88
C TYR A 111 2.76 5.05 -11.93
N THR A 112 2.55 4.42 -13.09
CA THR A 112 2.82 2.99 -13.29
C THR A 112 4.27 2.67 -12.96
N LYS A 113 5.22 3.48 -13.43
CA LYS A 113 6.64 3.30 -13.11
C LYS A 113 6.91 3.39 -11.61
N MET A 114 6.37 4.40 -10.93
CA MET A 114 6.53 4.54 -9.47
C MET A 114 5.98 3.33 -8.70
N ILE A 115 4.79 2.84 -9.06
CA ILE A 115 4.19 1.67 -8.41
C ILE A 115 5.07 0.43 -8.64
N LEU A 116 5.55 0.23 -9.86
CA LEU A 116 6.46 -0.86 -10.20
C LEU A 116 7.77 -0.81 -9.39
N GLU A 117 8.38 0.37 -9.25
CA GLU A 117 9.56 0.56 -8.40
C GLU A 117 9.25 0.21 -6.93
N GLY A 118 8.06 0.59 -6.42
CA GLY A 118 7.62 0.20 -5.09
C GLY A 118 7.49 -1.32 -4.93
N LEU A 119 6.83 -1.98 -5.88
CA LEU A 119 6.67 -3.44 -5.90
C LEU A 119 8.00 -4.18 -6.01
N TYR A 120 8.94 -3.67 -6.82
CA TYR A 120 10.29 -4.22 -6.92
C TYR A 120 11.01 -4.19 -5.57
N ASN A 121 10.94 -3.06 -4.86
CA ASN A 121 11.53 -2.96 -3.53
C ASN A 121 10.83 -3.96 -2.57
N LEU A 122 9.50 -4.05 -2.57
CA LEU A 122 8.79 -5.04 -1.75
C LEU A 122 9.24 -6.48 -2.03
N ALA A 123 9.53 -6.80 -3.29
CA ALA A 123 10.04 -8.11 -3.71
C ALA A 123 11.44 -8.42 -3.16
N ASP A 124 12.36 -7.45 -3.27
CA ASP A 124 13.79 -7.63 -2.99
C ASP A 124 14.08 -7.77 -1.49
N PHE A 125 13.33 -7.06 -0.64
CA PHE A 125 13.49 -7.13 0.81
C PHE A 125 12.86 -8.39 1.44
N GLY A 126 11.96 -9.07 0.73
CA GLY A 126 11.23 -10.24 1.21
C GLY A 126 10.19 -9.91 2.30
N SER A 127 9.21 -10.78 2.51
CA SER A 127 8.24 -10.59 3.59
C SER A 127 8.90 -10.83 4.95
N PRO A 128 8.84 -9.89 5.92
CA PRO A 128 9.26 -10.18 7.28
C PRO A 128 8.45 -11.33 7.85
N LYS A 129 9.16 -12.38 8.27
CA LYS A 129 8.60 -13.49 9.03
C LYS A 129 8.84 -13.22 10.51
N GLU A 130 7.79 -13.28 11.32
CA GLU A 130 7.95 -13.33 12.77
C GLU A 130 8.70 -14.62 13.15
N PRO A 131 9.56 -14.62 14.19
CA PRO A 131 10.19 -15.85 14.68
C PRO A 131 9.13 -16.88 15.06
N GLY A 132 9.05 -17.99 14.31
CA GLY A 132 8.03 -19.02 14.50
C GLY A 132 6.79 -18.92 13.60
N GLU A 133 6.74 -17.95 12.68
CA GLU A 133 5.70 -17.87 11.64
C GLU A 133 5.91 -18.99 10.62
N GLN A 134 5.05 -20.01 10.69
CA GLN A 134 5.06 -21.12 9.73
C GLN A 134 4.58 -20.61 8.37
N ASP A 135 5.23 -21.06 7.30
CA ASP A 135 4.73 -20.82 5.94
C ASP A 135 3.26 -21.23 5.87
N PRO A 136 2.42 -20.43 5.18
CA PRO A 136 1.02 -20.79 5.00
C PRO A 136 0.94 -22.18 4.40
N LYS A 137 0.28 -23.10 5.13
CA LYS A 137 0.10 -24.48 4.65
C LYS A 137 -0.58 -24.43 3.28
N PRO A 138 0.00 -25.05 2.23
CA PRO A 138 -0.63 -25.07 0.92
C PRO A 138 -2.05 -25.64 1.06
N GLY A 139 -3.04 -24.92 0.51
CA GLY A 139 -4.45 -25.33 0.54
C GLY A 139 -5.32 -24.72 1.65
N ARG A 140 -4.80 -23.84 2.52
CA ARG A 140 -5.63 -22.97 3.38
C ARG A 140 -5.72 -21.56 2.81
N GLY A 141 -6.45 -21.43 1.70
CA GLY A 141 -6.70 -20.14 1.04
C GLY A 141 -7.52 -19.22 1.94
N CYS A 142 -6.86 -18.31 2.64
CA CYS A 142 -7.56 -17.16 3.21
C CYS A 142 -7.69 -16.15 2.07
N VAL A 143 -8.90 -15.96 1.55
CA VAL A 143 -9.18 -14.89 0.58
C VAL A 143 -9.01 -13.56 1.32
N ARG A 144 -7.80 -13.01 1.26
CA ARG A 144 -7.44 -11.68 1.77
C ARG A 144 -7.07 -10.82 0.59
N GLY A 145 -7.88 -9.80 0.35
CA GLY A 145 -7.67 -8.84 -0.73
C GLY A 145 -8.89 -7.98 -0.91
N THR A 146 -8.72 -6.89 -1.64
CA THR A 146 -9.84 -6.10 -2.11
C THR A 146 -10.45 -6.80 -3.31
N ALA A 147 -11.68 -7.33 -3.19
CA ALA A 147 -12.32 -8.18 -4.22
C ALA A 147 -12.16 -7.65 -5.65
N PRO A 148 -12.42 -6.36 -5.95
CA PRO A 148 -12.19 -5.84 -7.29
C PRO A 148 -10.73 -5.78 -7.76
N TYR A 149 -9.71 -6.10 -6.99
CA TYR A 149 -8.32 -6.13 -7.48
C TYR A 149 -7.74 -7.54 -7.47
N MET A 150 -8.52 -8.55 -7.05
CA MET A 150 -8.07 -9.93 -7.04
C MET A 150 -8.10 -10.54 -8.44
N SER A 151 -7.09 -11.35 -8.73
CA SER A 151 -7.04 -12.10 -9.98
C SER A 151 -8.01 -13.30 -9.94
N PRO A 152 -8.42 -13.81 -11.12
CA PRO A 152 -9.36 -14.93 -11.18
C PRO A 152 -8.85 -16.20 -10.47
N GLU A 153 -7.55 -16.47 -10.52
CA GLU A 153 -6.93 -17.62 -9.84
C GLU A 153 -6.90 -17.47 -8.31
N SER A 154 -6.71 -16.26 -7.77
CA SER A 154 -6.89 -16.01 -6.33
C SER A 154 -8.31 -16.27 -5.87
N VAL A 155 -9.29 -15.80 -6.64
CA VAL A 155 -10.70 -15.95 -6.27
C VAL A 155 -11.13 -17.42 -6.35
N LYS A 156 -10.66 -18.15 -7.38
CA LYS A 156 -11.03 -19.54 -7.62
C LYS A 156 -10.28 -20.53 -6.74
N HIS A 157 -9.00 -20.31 -6.47
CA HIS A 157 -8.12 -21.29 -5.84
C HIS A 157 -7.49 -20.81 -4.53
N GLY A 158 -7.72 -19.56 -4.13
CA GLY A 158 -7.13 -18.99 -2.91
C GLY A 158 -5.61 -18.86 -2.98
N GLU A 159 -5.04 -18.85 -4.18
CA GLU A 159 -3.61 -18.73 -4.40
C GLU A 159 -3.16 -17.30 -4.12
N ILE A 160 -2.19 -17.13 -3.22
CA ILE A 160 -1.49 -15.86 -2.97
C ILE A 160 -0.07 -15.99 -3.52
N THR A 161 0.21 -15.29 -4.61
CA THR A 161 1.52 -15.30 -5.27
C THR A 161 1.94 -13.89 -5.69
N ALA A 162 3.23 -13.67 -5.95
CA ALA A 162 3.71 -12.43 -6.57
C ALA A 162 3.10 -12.15 -7.97
N ALA A 163 2.44 -13.13 -8.60
CA ALA A 163 1.72 -12.91 -9.84
C ALA A 163 0.42 -12.12 -9.65
N LEU A 164 -0.14 -12.11 -8.43
CA LEU A 164 -1.34 -11.34 -8.07
C LEU A 164 -1.14 -9.83 -8.14
N ASP A 165 0.06 -9.38 -7.79
CA ASP A 165 0.40 -7.96 -7.80
C ASP A 165 0.35 -7.40 -9.23
N LYS A 166 0.56 -8.24 -10.25
CA LYS A 166 0.47 -7.87 -11.67
C LYS A 166 -0.96 -7.59 -12.12
N TRP A 167 -1.90 -8.46 -11.73
CA TRP A 167 -3.32 -8.28 -12.06
C TRP A 167 -3.89 -7.05 -11.34
N SER A 168 -3.58 -6.92 -10.06
CA SER A 168 -3.96 -5.77 -9.24
C SER A 168 -3.43 -4.47 -9.85
N LEU A 169 -2.18 -4.46 -10.30
CA LEU A 169 -1.58 -3.32 -10.99
C LEU A 169 -2.26 -3.03 -12.33
N GLY A 170 -2.60 -4.06 -13.13
CA GLY A 170 -3.36 -3.89 -14.36
C GLY A 170 -4.72 -3.21 -14.12
N CYS A 171 -5.40 -3.59 -13.04
CA CYS A 171 -6.64 -2.95 -12.61
C CYS A 171 -6.42 -1.47 -12.24
N VAL A 172 -5.39 -1.16 -11.45
CA VAL A 172 -5.03 0.22 -11.07
C VAL A 172 -4.70 1.07 -12.29
N VAL A 173 -3.91 0.55 -13.24
CA VAL A 173 -3.56 1.26 -14.48
C VAL A 173 -4.80 1.51 -15.34
N ARG A 174 -5.70 0.54 -15.42
CA ARG A 174 -6.97 0.71 -16.12
C ARG A 174 -7.88 1.73 -15.45
N GLU A 175 -7.89 1.79 -14.12
CA GLU A 175 -8.64 2.77 -13.31
C GLU A 175 -8.17 4.19 -13.64
N ILE A 176 -6.86 4.46 -13.58
CA ILE A 176 -6.30 5.79 -13.89
C ILE A 176 -6.47 6.21 -15.35
N MET A 177 -6.43 5.28 -16.30
CA MET A 177 -6.63 5.58 -17.73
C MET A 177 -8.08 5.96 -18.04
N ASN A 178 -9.04 5.28 -17.41
CA ASN A 178 -10.45 5.44 -17.76
C ASN A 178 -11.19 6.42 -16.84
N GLY A 179 -10.66 6.68 -15.65
CA GLY A 179 -11.34 7.46 -14.62
C GLY A 179 -12.50 6.74 -13.96
N LEU A 180 -12.57 5.43 -14.17
CA LEU A 180 -13.67 4.61 -13.71
C LEU A 180 -13.25 3.89 -12.46
N ASN A 181 -13.92 4.21 -11.35
CA ASN A 181 -13.71 3.51 -10.11
C ASN A 181 -14.23 2.07 -10.25
N ARG A 182 -13.36 1.07 -10.01
CA ARG A 182 -13.73 -0.35 -10.16
C ARG A 182 -14.80 -0.81 -9.17
N TRP A 183 -15.08 -0.06 -8.10
CA TRP A 183 -16.21 -0.33 -7.19
C TRP A 183 -17.58 -0.22 -7.88
N GLU A 184 -17.67 0.53 -9.00
CA GLU A 184 -18.89 0.66 -9.80
C GLU A 184 -19.08 -0.52 -10.78
N ARG A 185 -18.07 -1.39 -10.92
CA ARG A 185 -18.10 -2.63 -11.72
C ARG A 185 -17.54 -3.81 -10.91
N PRO A 186 -18.32 -4.35 -9.96
CA PRO A 186 -17.83 -5.34 -9.00
C PRO A 186 -17.53 -6.72 -9.60
N GLU A 187 -18.01 -7.02 -10.81
CA GLU A 187 -17.77 -8.31 -11.45
C GLU A 187 -16.35 -8.40 -12.04
N ILE A 188 -15.58 -9.36 -11.54
CA ILE A 188 -14.28 -9.73 -12.09
C ILE A 188 -14.55 -10.54 -13.35
N ASP A 189 -14.35 -9.94 -14.53
CA ASP A 189 -14.31 -10.69 -15.79
C ASP A 189 -12.98 -11.47 -15.87
N PRO A 190 -13.01 -12.82 -15.79
CA PRO A 190 -11.80 -13.64 -15.87
C PRO A 190 -11.12 -13.55 -17.25
N GLU A 191 -11.85 -13.11 -18.26
CA GLU A 191 -11.39 -12.94 -19.64
C GLU A 191 -11.14 -11.46 -19.97
N ASP A 192 -10.91 -10.61 -18.96
CA ASP A 192 -10.58 -9.20 -19.13
C ASP A 192 -9.23 -9.04 -19.86
N SER A 193 -9.31 -9.14 -21.18
CA SER A 193 -8.19 -9.08 -22.11
C SER A 193 -7.49 -7.73 -22.04
N ALA A 194 -8.22 -6.65 -21.71
CA ALA A 194 -7.63 -5.33 -21.53
C ALA A 194 -6.71 -5.29 -20.31
N THR A 195 -7.16 -5.77 -19.15
CA THR A 195 -6.33 -5.86 -17.93
C THR A 195 -5.15 -6.80 -18.15
N THR A 196 -5.38 -7.92 -18.84
CA THR A 196 -4.33 -8.90 -19.18
C THR A 196 -3.27 -8.29 -20.10
N ASN A 197 -3.68 -7.60 -21.17
CA ASN A 197 -2.77 -6.95 -22.11
C ASN A 197 -1.99 -5.82 -21.45
N ILE A 198 -2.63 -5.03 -20.58
CA ILE A 198 -1.97 -3.99 -19.80
C ILE A 198 -0.91 -4.61 -18.88
N ALA A 199 -1.27 -5.66 -18.13
CA ALA A 199 -0.34 -6.37 -17.25
C ALA A 199 0.84 -6.97 -18.05
N GLN A 200 0.59 -7.59 -19.20
CA GLN A 200 1.64 -8.14 -20.08
C GLN A 200 2.51 -7.06 -20.71
N GLY A 201 1.92 -5.95 -21.14
CA GLY A 201 2.65 -4.82 -21.71
C GLY A 201 3.64 -4.19 -20.72
N MET A 202 3.28 -4.11 -19.44
CA MET A 202 4.19 -3.64 -18.40
C MET A 202 5.46 -4.51 -18.29
N TYR A 203 5.35 -5.83 -18.48
CA TYR A 203 6.50 -6.75 -18.48
C TYR A 203 7.46 -6.50 -19.64
N GLN A 204 6.94 -6.02 -20.77
CA GLN A 204 7.76 -5.69 -21.94
C GLN A 204 8.44 -4.33 -21.78
N ILE A 205 7.78 -3.38 -21.12
CA ILE A 205 8.27 -2.01 -20.94
C ILE A 205 9.28 -1.92 -19.78
N TYR A 206 9.10 -2.71 -18.72
CA TYR A 206 9.94 -2.71 -17.53
C TYR A 206 10.50 -4.11 -17.18
N PRO A 207 11.18 -4.79 -18.11
CA PRO A 207 11.61 -6.17 -17.93
C PRO A 207 12.60 -6.37 -16.77
N GLU A 208 13.38 -5.34 -16.42
CA GLU A 208 14.31 -5.32 -15.29
C GLU A 208 13.59 -5.27 -13.93
N ILE A 209 12.48 -4.55 -13.83
CA ILE A 209 11.64 -4.47 -12.62
C ILE A 209 10.79 -5.75 -12.50
N CYS A 210 10.32 -6.25 -13.64
CA CYS A 210 9.43 -7.40 -13.72
C CYS A 210 10.13 -8.76 -13.63
N ARG A 211 11.47 -8.81 -13.70
CA ARG A 211 12.29 -9.96 -13.31
C ARG A 211 12.58 -9.87 -11.82
N TRP A 212 11.61 -10.33 -11.02
CA TRP A 212 11.71 -10.37 -9.56
C TRP A 212 13.05 -11.04 -9.15
N PRO A 213 13.85 -10.43 -8.27
CA PRO A 213 15.03 -11.09 -7.71
C PRO A 213 14.57 -12.34 -6.95
N GLY A 214 15.11 -13.51 -7.33
CA GLY A 214 14.75 -14.80 -6.70
C GLY A 214 14.25 -15.90 -7.64
N ARG A 215 14.17 -15.68 -8.96
CA ARG A 215 14.11 -16.79 -9.93
C ARG A 215 15.36 -16.86 -10.79
N ASN A 216 16.41 -17.45 -10.24
CA ASN A 216 17.35 -18.23 -11.03
C ASN A 216 17.22 -19.68 -10.56
N SER A 217 16.91 -20.56 -11.52
CA SER A 217 16.77 -22.03 -11.45
C SER A 217 15.62 -22.59 -10.60
#